data_AF-A0A1G7SWM7-F1
#
_entry.id   AF-A0A1G7SWM7-F1
#
_cell.length_a   1.000
_cell.length_b   1.000
_cell.length_c   1.000
_cell.angle_alpha   90.00
_cell.angle_beta   90.00
_cell.angle_gamma   90.00
#
_symmetry.space_group_name_H-M   'P 1'
#
loop_
_entity.id
_entity.type
_entity.pdbx_description
1 polymer ?
#
loop_
_entity_poly.entity_id
_entity_poly.type
_entity_poly.pdbx_seq_one_letter_code
_entity_poly.pdbx_strand_id
1 'polypeptide(L)'
;MAWSLAANCLLYESDPGPAVLNVASAAEPVWMDRSTAWQDSYGRYLLEHLDADPDRLRAAHTAAAADLAEARTLRFALDTYRSRRRSGFSRRFAARILRPGPRRELVGVYRRAVDLCRLALDIATAAGADQDPLARRRLHAATRHQNTVTALGVIPGVAEASSTQLAEDLDELDILDAGNPGDSSGTPEP
;
A
#
# COMPACT_ATOMS: atom_id res chain seq x y z
N MET A 1 -3.48 -1.39 9.31
CA MET A 1 -3.02 -1.95 8.03
C MET A 1 -1.80 -1.19 7.49
N ALA A 2 -1.89 0.11 7.15
CA ALA A 2 -0.75 0.87 6.62
C ALA A 2 0.53 0.80 7.50
N TRP A 3 0.37 0.80 8.83
CA TRP A 3 1.49 0.64 9.77
C TRP A 3 2.27 -0.68 9.59
N SER A 4 1.59 -1.82 9.45
CA SER A 4 2.26 -3.12 9.34
C SER A 4 3.00 -3.26 8.01
N LEU A 5 2.40 -2.75 6.93
CA LEU A 5 3.07 -2.68 5.61
C LEU A 5 4.30 -1.77 5.67
N ALA A 6 4.20 -0.62 6.35
CA ALA A 6 5.32 0.29 6.54
C ALA A 6 6.46 -0.32 7.38
N ALA A 7 6.12 -1.06 8.45
CA ALA A 7 7.10 -1.75 9.27
C ALA A 7 7.87 -2.80 8.47
N ASN A 8 7.17 -3.60 7.65
CA ASN A 8 7.80 -4.58 6.77
C ASN A 8 8.62 -3.91 5.66
N CYS A 9 8.12 -2.83 5.06
CA CYS A 9 8.86 -2.04 4.08
C CYS A 9 10.21 -1.59 4.65
N LEU A 10 10.23 -1.00 5.85
CA LEU A 10 11.47 -0.55 6.49
C LEU A 10 12.42 -1.70 6.83
N LEU A 11 11.88 -2.87 7.18
CA LEU A 11 12.67 -4.09 7.41
C LEU A 11 13.42 -4.47 6.13
N TYR A 12 12.71 -4.60 5.00
CA TYR A 12 13.31 -4.99 3.72
C TYR A 12 14.21 -3.91 3.09
N GLU A 13 13.95 -2.63 3.37
CA GLU A 13 14.86 -1.54 3.03
C GLU A 13 16.20 -1.64 3.78
N SER A 14 16.18 -2.14 5.02
CA SER A 14 17.35 -2.24 5.89
C SER A 14 18.11 -3.57 5.74
N ASP A 15 17.46 -4.60 5.21
CA ASP A 15 18.08 -5.90 5.00
C ASP A 15 19.26 -5.82 4.01
N PRO A 16 20.32 -6.62 4.18
CA PRO A 16 21.40 -6.70 3.19
C PRO A 16 20.92 -7.16 1.82
N GLY A 17 21.64 -6.80 0.74
CA GLY A 17 21.35 -7.23 -0.63
C GLY A 17 21.69 -6.16 -1.67
N PRO A 18 21.32 -6.35 -2.94
CA PRO A 18 21.73 -5.46 -4.03
C PRO A 18 21.11 -4.06 -3.88
N ALA A 19 21.84 -3.03 -4.32
CA ALA A 19 21.38 -1.64 -4.26
C ALA A 19 20.20 -1.35 -5.20
N VAL A 20 20.07 -2.13 -6.27
CA VAL A 20 19.00 -2.05 -7.26
C VAL A 20 18.32 -3.42 -7.41
N LEU A 21 17.02 -3.40 -7.70
CA LEU A 21 16.20 -4.59 -7.94
C LEU A 21 15.59 -4.52 -9.34
N ASN A 22 15.48 -5.67 -10.01
CA ASN A 22 14.60 -5.79 -11.17
C ASN A 22 13.17 -5.99 -10.64
N VAL A 23 12.27 -5.05 -10.93
CA VAL A 23 10.86 -5.09 -10.50
C VAL A 23 9.91 -5.61 -11.58
N ALA A 24 10.45 -5.96 -12.76
CA ALA A 24 9.69 -6.51 -13.87
C ALA A 24 10.20 -7.91 -14.24
N SER A 25 9.83 -8.41 -15.42
CA SER A 25 10.24 -9.73 -15.88
C SER A 25 11.74 -9.79 -16.21
N ALA A 26 12.28 -11.00 -16.37
CA ALA A 26 13.65 -11.17 -16.86
C ALA A 26 13.80 -10.78 -18.34
N ALA A 27 12.70 -10.87 -19.12
CA ALA A 27 12.68 -10.52 -20.54
C ALA A 27 12.62 -9.00 -20.78
N GLU A 28 11.91 -8.29 -19.92
CA GLU A 28 11.74 -6.84 -19.95
C GLU A 28 12.07 -6.26 -18.57
N PRO A 29 13.36 -6.17 -18.22
CA PRO A 29 13.76 -5.77 -16.89
C PRO A 29 13.52 -4.27 -16.67
N VAL A 30 13.01 -3.94 -15.49
CA VAL A 30 12.89 -2.57 -14.99
C VAL A 30 13.71 -2.48 -13.73
N TRP A 31 14.84 -1.79 -13.81
CA TRP A 31 15.76 -1.62 -12.68
C TRP A 31 15.37 -0.41 -11.86
N MET A 32 15.27 -0.61 -10.55
CA MET A 32 14.87 0.42 -9.61
C MET A 32 15.74 0.37 -8.36
N ASP A 33 16.00 1.53 -7.75
CA ASP A 33 16.61 1.59 -6.42
C ASP A 33 15.85 0.69 -5.45
N ARG A 34 16.56 -0.10 -4.66
CA ARG A 34 15.96 -1.09 -3.76
C ARG A 34 14.91 -0.48 -2.83
N SER A 35 15.19 0.70 -2.28
CA SER A 35 14.26 1.39 -1.39
C SER A 35 12.96 1.76 -2.11
N THR A 36 13.07 2.29 -3.32
CA THR A 36 11.92 2.62 -4.16
C THR A 36 11.14 1.37 -4.57
N ALA A 37 11.83 0.27 -4.89
CA ALA A 37 11.19 -1.00 -5.25
C ALA A 37 10.34 -1.59 -4.11
N TRP A 38 10.84 -1.54 -2.87
CA TRP A 38 10.06 -1.96 -1.71
C TRP A 38 8.88 -1.02 -1.42
N GLN A 39 9.08 0.29 -1.57
CA GLN A 39 7.99 1.26 -1.41
C GLN A 39 6.89 1.04 -2.46
N ASP A 40 7.24 0.85 -3.74
CA ASP A 40 6.29 0.53 -4.80
C ASP A 40 5.52 -0.75 -4.50
N SER A 41 6.22 -1.83 -4.14
CA SER A 41 5.60 -3.11 -3.77
C SER A 41 4.61 -2.97 -2.60
N TYR A 42 5.02 -2.29 -1.52
CA TYR A 42 4.14 -2.09 -0.35
C TYR A 42 3.03 -1.07 -0.57
N GLY A 43 3.22 -0.10 -1.49
CA GLY A 43 2.16 0.78 -1.96
C GLY A 43 1.09 0.02 -2.73
N ARG A 44 1.50 -0.92 -3.59
CA ARG A 44 0.59 -1.83 -4.31
C ARG A 44 -0.14 -2.80 -3.39
N TYR A 45 0.52 -3.34 -2.36
CA TYR A 45 -0.20 -4.12 -1.33
C TYR A 45 -1.25 -3.29 -0.60
N LEU A 46 -0.98 -2.01 -0.34
CA LEU A 46 -1.96 -1.12 0.29
C LEU A 46 -3.15 -0.84 -0.64
N LEU A 47 -2.90 -0.63 -1.94
CA LEU A 47 -3.95 -0.52 -2.96
C LEU A 47 -4.86 -1.74 -2.96
N GLU A 48 -4.29 -2.95 -3.03
CA GLU A 48 -5.07 -4.19 -3.00
C GLU A 48 -5.93 -4.30 -1.74
N HIS A 49 -5.34 -4.06 -0.56
CA HIS A 49 -6.04 -4.16 0.73
C HIS A 49 -7.17 -3.13 0.93
N LEU A 50 -7.09 -2.00 0.23
CA LEU A 50 -8.06 -0.92 0.31
C LEU A 50 -8.91 -0.84 -0.97
N ASP A 51 -8.92 -1.90 -1.77
CA ASP A 51 -9.73 -2.04 -2.98
C ASP A 51 -9.52 -0.92 -4.02
N ALA A 52 -8.30 -0.36 -4.02
CA ALA A 52 -7.93 0.85 -4.77
C ALA A 52 -8.89 2.04 -4.55
N ASP A 53 -9.64 2.05 -3.44
CA ASP A 53 -10.64 3.07 -3.11
C ASP A 53 -9.96 4.35 -2.58
N PRO A 54 -10.06 5.48 -3.30
CA PRO A 54 -9.42 6.73 -2.90
C PRO A 54 -9.88 7.26 -1.55
N ASP A 55 -11.14 7.04 -1.14
CA ASP A 55 -11.64 7.53 0.14
C ASP A 55 -11.09 6.71 1.30
N ARG A 56 -10.99 5.38 1.14
CA ARG A 56 -10.34 4.51 2.11
C ARG A 56 -8.84 4.80 2.22
N LEU A 57 -8.19 5.10 1.10
CA LEU A 57 -6.78 5.50 1.06
C LEU A 57 -6.55 6.85 1.76
N ARG A 58 -7.42 7.86 1.54
CA ARG A 58 -7.38 9.16 2.24
C ARG A 58 -7.61 9.00 3.74
N ALA A 59 -8.56 8.15 4.13
CA ALA A 59 -8.81 7.85 5.54
C ALA A 59 -7.58 7.20 6.20
N ALA A 60 -6.95 6.22 5.53
CA ALA A 60 -5.73 5.58 6.00
C ALA A 60 -4.55 6.57 6.09
N HIS A 61 -4.38 7.44 5.10
CA HIS A 61 -3.39 8.52 5.12
C HIS A 61 -3.59 9.44 6.34
N THR A 62 -4.84 9.88 6.55
CA THR A 62 -5.20 10.81 7.64
C THR A 62 -4.94 10.17 9.01
N ALA A 63 -5.34 8.90 9.19
CA ALA A 63 -5.07 8.15 10.41
C ALA A 63 -3.56 8.00 10.66
N ALA A 64 -2.78 7.60 9.64
CA ALA A 64 -1.33 7.47 9.77
C ALA A 64 -0.64 8.81 10.09
N ALA A 65 -1.13 9.92 9.53
CA ALA A 65 -0.62 11.26 9.82
C ALA A 65 -0.94 11.71 11.26
N ALA A 66 -2.14 11.40 11.76
CA ALA A 66 -2.52 11.65 13.14
C ALA A 66 -1.65 10.83 14.11
N ASP A 67 -1.46 9.53 13.83
CA ASP A 67 -0.60 8.66 14.63
C ASP A 67 0.88 9.12 14.59
N LEU A 68 1.37 9.60 13.44
CA LEU A 68 2.71 10.18 13.31
C LEU A 68 2.86 11.42 14.20
N ALA A 69 1.85 12.30 14.21
CA ALA A 69 1.83 13.46 15.08
C ALA A 69 1.82 13.03 16.55
N GLU A 70 1.05 12.00 16.90
CA GLU A 70 0.97 11.49 18.25
C GLU A 70 2.28 10.83 18.72
N ALA A 71 2.91 9.99 17.88
CA ALA A 71 4.19 9.33 18.17
C ALA A 71 5.34 10.34 18.38
N ARG A 72 5.22 11.54 17.82
CA ARG A 72 6.12 12.67 18.08
C ARG A 72 5.88 13.34 19.43
N THR A 73 4.86 12.96 20.19
CA THR A 73 4.64 13.48 21.55
C THR A 73 5.24 12.55 22.61
N LEU A 74 5.68 13.13 23.74
CA LEU A 74 6.05 12.34 24.93
C LEU A 74 4.83 11.64 25.56
N ARG A 75 3.62 12.20 25.33
CA ARG A 75 2.37 11.65 25.86
C ARG A 75 2.10 10.24 25.34
N PHE A 76 2.26 10.05 24.03
CA PHE A 76 2.14 8.73 23.41
C PHE A 76 3.10 7.69 24.02
N ALA A 77 4.36 8.07 24.22
CA ALA A 77 5.35 7.19 24.83
C ALA A 77 4.97 6.82 26.28
N LEU A 78 4.41 7.76 27.04
CA LEU A 78 3.93 7.55 28.40
C LEU A 78 2.66 6.69 28.45
N ASP A 79 1.72 6.87 27.52
CA ASP A 79 0.48 6.10 27.47
C ASP A 79 0.73 4.67 26.98
N THR A 80 1.63 4.49 26.02
CA THR A 80 2.12 3.16 25.61
C THR A 80 2.86 2.47 26.76
N TYR A 81 3.70 3.20 27.50
CA TYR A 81 4.36 2.70 28.72
C TYR A 81 3.34 2.23 29.77
N ARG A 82 2.32 3.04 30.04
CA ARG A 82 1.25 2.74 31.02
C ARG A 82 0.41 1.54 30.58
N SER A 83 0.03 1.48 29.31
CA SER A 83 -0.72 0.35 28.74
C SER A 83 0.04 -0.96 28.90
N ARG A 84 1.32 -1.01 28.48
CA ARG A 84 2.14 -2.23 28.63
C ARG A 84 2.38 -2.63 30.08
N ARG A 85 2.51 -1.66 31.00
CA ARG A 85 2.57 -1.91 32.45
C ARG A 85 1.30 -2.59 32.96
N ARG A 86 0.12 -2.19 32.46
CA ARG A 86 -1.17 -2.81 32.81
C ARG A 86 -1.31 -4.21 32.22
N SER A 87 -0.78 -4.45 31.02
CA SER A 87 -0.74 -5.77 30.37
C SER A 87 0.32 -6.73 30.94
N GLY A 88 0.90 -6.44 32.11
CA GLY A 88 1.82 -7.35 32.80
C GLY A 88 3.28 -7.33 32.29
N PHE A 89 3.64 -6.46 31.35
CA PHE A 89 5.04 -6.33 30.95
C PHE A 89 5.89 -5.74 32.09
N SER A 90 7.13 -6.22 32.21
CA SER A 90 8.06 -5.74 33.23
C SER A 90 8.31 -4.24 33.11
N ARG A 91 8.55 -3.57 34.25
CA ARG A 91 8.82 -2.12 34.29
C ARG A 91 9.99 -1.71 33.39
N ARG A 92 11.03 -2.55 33.32
CA ARG A 92 12.19 -2.35 32.43
C ARG A 92 11.81 -2.44 30.96
N PHE A 93 11.00 -3.43 30.59
CA PHE A 93 10.54 -3.60 29.21
C PHE A 93 9.63 -2.46 28.76
N ALA A 94 8.67 -2.06 29.61
CA ALA A 94 7.80 -0.93 29.33
C ALA A 94 8.61 0.38 29.22
N ALA A 95 9.53 0.64 30.17
CA ALA A 95 10.33 1.88 30.20
C ALA A 95 11.26 2.02 28.98
N ARG A 96 11.54 0.92 28.26
CA ARG A 96 12.31 0.95 27.01
C ARG A 96 11.66 1.85 25.95
N ILE A 97 10.34 1.96 25.93
CA ILE A 97 9.58 2.78 24.97
C ILE A 97 9.78 4.29 25.22
N LEU A 98 10.14 4.67 26.45
CA LEU A 98 10.48 6.05 26.79
C LEU A 98 11.90 6.43 26.32
N ARG A 99 12.71 5.47 25.87
CA ARG A 99 14.05 5.77 25.34
C ARG A 99 13.96 6.41 23.95
N PRO A 100 14.90 7.30 23.58
CA PRO A 100 14.88 7.95 22.28
C PRO A 100 14.92 7.01 21.07
N GLY A 101 15.60 5.86 21.16
CA GLY A 101 15.75 4.88 20.07
C GLY A 101 14.42 4.30 19.57
N PRO A 102 13.67 3.55 20.42
CA PRO A 102 12.39 2.97 20.03
C PRO A 102 11.34 4.00 19.57
N ARG A 103 11.40 5.23 20.09
CA ARG A 103 10.54 6.31 19.62
C ARG A 103 10.91 6.77 18.22
N ARG A 104 12.21 6.87 17.89
CA ARG A 104 12.67 7.20 16.53
C ARG A 104 12.27 6.12 15.52
N GLU A 105 12.40 4.85 15.88
CA GLU A 105 11.94 3.72 15.06
C GLU A 105 10.44 3.83 14.78
N LEU A 106 9.63 4.04 15.82
CA LEU A 106 8.18 4.19 15.67
C LEU A 106 7.78 5.38 14.79
N VAL A 107 8.43 6.54 14.98
CA VAL A 107 8.23 7.72 14.13
C VAL A 107 8.62 7.42 12.68
N GLY A 108 9.68 6.62 12.46
CA GLY A 108 10.07 6.13 11.15
C GLY A 108 8.97 5.28 10.49
N VAL A 109 8.40 4.32 11.22
CA VAL A 109 7.31 3.47 10.72
C VAL A 109 6.08 4.31 10.33
N TYR A 110 5.64 5.24 11.18
CA TYR A 110 4.47 6.07 10.85
C TYR A 110 4.74 7.05 9.70
N ARG A 111 5.97 7.58 9.59
CA ARG A 111 6.35 8.38 8.42
C ARG A 111 6.24 7.54 7.14
N ARG A 112 6.81 6.34 7.15
CA ARG A 112 6.72 5.42 6.02
C ARG A 112 5.27 5.05 5.70
N ALA A 113 4.41 4.86 6.70
CA ALA A 113 3.00 4.59 6.48
C ALA A 113 2.30 5.75 5.76
N VAL A 114 2.59 7.00 6.12
CA VAL A 114 2.09 8.18 5.41
C VAL A 114 2.59 8.20 3.97
N ASP A 115 3.88 7.92 3.75
CA ASP A 115 4.47 7.90 2.41
C ASP A 115 3.84 6.82 1.52
N LEU A 116 3.61 5.61 2.04
CA LEU A 116 2.93 4.53 1.31
C LEU A 116 1.47 4.87 0.98
N CYS A 117 0.73 5.48 1.92
CA CYS A 117 -0.63 5.94 1.65
C CYS A 117 -0.66 7.01 0.55
N ARG A 118 0.31 7.94 0.53
CA ARG A 118 0.42 8.94 -0.52
C ARG A 118 0.73 8.29 -1.86
N LEU A 119 1.72 7.41 -1.93
CA LEU A 119 2.06 6.69 -3.16
C LEU A 119 0.85 5.94 -3.74
N ALA A 120 0.11 5.23 -2.89
CA ALA A 120 -1.09 4.52 -3.31
C ALA A 120 -2.19 5.48 -3.81
N LEU A 121 -2.38 6.64 -3.16
CA LEU A 121 -3.30 7.67 -3.65
C LEU A 121 -2.88 8.22 -5.02
N ASP A 122 -1.59 8.47 -5.21
CA ASP A 122 -1.05 9.00 -6.47
C ASP A 122 -1.28 8.00 -7.61
N ILE A 123 -1.06 6.71 -7.37
CA ILE A 123 -1.36 5.63 -8.34
C ILE A 123 -2.87 5.56 -8.64
N ALA A 124 -3.72 5.58 -7.61
CA ALA A 124 -5.18 5.54 -7.79
C ALA A 124 -5.69 6.73 -8.60
N THR A 125 -5.17 7.93 -8.32
CA THR A 125 -5.51 9.16 -9.03
C THR A 125 -5.01 9.11 -10.47
N ALA A 126 -3.78 8.66 -10.70
CA ALA A 126 -3.22 8.54 -12.05
C ALA A 126 -4.01 7.53 -12.92
N ALA A 127 -4.63 6.53 -12.29
CA ALA A 127 -5.50 5.58 -12.96
C ALA A 127 -6.95 6.10 -13.16
N GLY A 128 -7.32 7.26 -12.62
CA GLY A 128 -8.69 7.79 -12.68
C GLY A 128 -9.68 7.12 -11.73
N ALA A 129 -9.21 6.36 -10.73
CA ALA A 129 -10.05 5.58 -9.81
C ALA A 129 -10.94 6.44 -8.88
N ASP A 130 -10.68 7.74 -8.80
CA ASP A 130 -11.46 8.74 -8.07
C ASP A 130 -12.66 9.26 -8.85
N GLN A 131 -12.60 9.22 -10.18
CA GLN A 131 -13.67 9.67 -11.06
C GLN A 131 -14.47 8.52 -11.65
N ASP A 132 -13.83 7.38 -11.88
CA ASP A 132 -14.44 6.24 -12.56
C ASP A 132 -14.39 4.96 -11.69
N PRO A 133 -15.56 4.45 -11.22
CA PRO A 133 -15.64 3.17 -10.54
C PRO A 133 -15.12 1.98 -11.36
N LEU A 134 -15.22 2.00 -12.69
CA LEU A 134 -14.66 0.96 -13.55
C LEU A 134 -13.14 1.04 -13.58
N ALA A 135 -12.55 2.23 -13.76
CA ALA A 135 -11.10 2.44 -13.62
C ALA A 135 -10.57 1.97 -12.26
N ARG A 136 -11.31 2.23 -11.17
CA ARG A 136 -10.98 1.69 -9.84
C ARG A 136 -10.95 0.16 -9.81
N ARG A 137 -11.99 -0.51 -10.35
CA ARG A 137 -12.04 -1.98 -10.40
C ARG A 137 -10.92 -2.55 -11.28
N ARG A 138 -10.64 -1.94 -12.44
CA ARG A 138 -9.52 -2.31 -13.32
C ARG A 138 -8.18 -2.20 -12.59
N LEU A 139 -7.93 -1.09 -11.89
CA LEU A 139 -6.72 -0.90 -11.10
C LEU A 139 -6.60 -1.95 -9.98
N HIS A 140 -7.68 -2.25 -9.28
CA HIS A 140 -7.67 -3.27 -8.21
C HIS A 140 -7.33 -4.66 -8.75
N ALA A 141 -8.00 -5.09 -9.83
CA ALA A 141 -7.72 -6.37 -10.48
C ALA A 141 -6.26 -6.47 -10.97
N ALA A 142 -5.76 -5.43 -11.64
CA ALA A 142 -4.38 -5.38 -12.10
C ALA A 142 -3.37 -5.40 -10.95
N THR A 143 -3.66 -4.69 -9.85
CA THR A 143 -2.80 -4.66 -8.65
C THR A 143 -2.76 -6.04 -7.98
N ARG A 144 -3.91 -6.70 -7.83
CA ARG A 144 -4.03 -8.05 -7.27
C ARG A 144 -3.25 -9.07 -8.10
N HIS A 145 -3.38 -9.01 -9.43
CA HIS A 145 -2.58 -9.83 -10.33
C HIS A 145 -1.08 -9.61 -10.13
N GLN A 146 -0.62 -8.35 -10.18
CA GLN A 146 0.79 -8.00 -10.01
C GLN A 146 1.36 -8.48 -8.67
N ASN A 147 0.61 -8.29 -7.58
CA ASN A 147 1.01 -8.74 -6.24
C ASN A 147 1.11 -10.27 -6.18
N THR A 148 0.17 -10.98 -6.80
CA THR A 148 0.17 -12.44 -6.89
C THR A 148 1.39 -12.96 -7.66
N VAL A 149 1.65 -12.41 -8.85
CA VAL A 149 2.81 -12.80 -9.69
C VAL A 149 4.13 -12.48 -8.98
N THR A 150 4.21 -11.33 -8.30
CA THR A 150 5.43 -10.93 -7.59
C THR A 150 5.71 -11.85 -6.39
N ALA A 151 4.68 -12.15 -5.59
CA ALA A 151 4.84 -12.96 -4.38
C ALA A 151 4.98 -14.46 -4.66
N LEU A 152 4.28 -14.97 -5.68
CA LEU A 152 4.07 -16.40 -5.89
C LEU A 152 4.44 -16.88 -7.30
N GLY A 153 4.95 -16.02 -8.19
CA GLY A 153 5.23 -16.36 -9.59
C GLY A 153 6.29 -17.44 -9.80
N VAL A 154 7.07 -17.77 -8.77
CA VAL A 154 8.00 -18.92 -8.78
C VAL A 154 7.28 -20.27 -8.69
N ILE A 155 6.00 -20.28 -8.28
CA ILE A 155 5.18 -21.48 -8.19
C ILE A 155 4.58 -21.77 -9.57
N PRO A 156 4.85 -22.96 -10.16
CA PRO A 156 4.31 -23.32 -11.47
C PRO A 156 2.78 -23.16 -11.53
N GLY A 157 2.29 -22.56 -12.61
CA GLY A 157 0.85 -22.36 -12.85
C GLY A 157 0.21 -21.18 -12.12
N VAL A 158 0.84 -20.59 -11.10
CA VAL A 158 0.23 -19.44 -10.37
C VAL A 158 0.18 -18.18 -11.24
N ALA A 159 1.24 -17.89 -11.98
CA ALA A 159 1.26 -16.74 -12.88
C ALA A 159 0.20 -16.88 -13.98
N GLU A 160 0.10 -18.06 -14.60
CA GLU A 160 -0.90 -18.38 -15.63
C GLU A 160 -2.33 -18.27 -15.08
N ALA A 161 -2.62 -18.92 -13.95
CA ALA A 161 -3.93 -18.82 -13.30
C ALA A 161 -4.30 -17.38 -12.93
N SER A 162 -3.33 -16.59 -12.45
CA SER A 162 -3.55 -15.19 -12.14
C SER A 162 -3.79 -14.35 -13.39
N SER A 163 -3.12 -14.64 -14.51
CA SER A 163 -3.35 -13.97 -15.80
C SER A 163 -4.72 -14.31 -16.38
N THR A 164 -5.17 -15.57 -16.28
CA THR A 164 -6.52 -15.98 -16.68
C THR A 164 -7.57 -15.22 -15.87
N GLN A 165 -7.43 -15.19 -14.54
CA GLN A 165 -8.36 -14.44 -13.69
C GLN A 165 -8.37 -12.94 -14.02
N LEU A 166 -7.21 -12.34 -14.30
CA LEU A 166 -7.15 -10.93 -14.70
C LEU A 166 -7.90 -10.69 -16.01
N ALA A 167 -7.72 -11.55 -17.02
CA ALA A 167 -8.42 -11.43 -18.29
C ALA A 167 -9.94 -11.50 -18.10
N GLU A 168 -10.42 -12.48 -17.32
CA GLU A 168 -11.84 -12.63 -16.99
C GLU A 168 -12.40 -11.39 -16.27
N ASP A 169 -11.67 -10.87 -15.27
CA ASP A 169 -12.07 -9.66 -14.53
C ASP A 169 -12.20 -8.44 -15.47
N LEU A 170 -11.26 -8.28 -16.41
CA LEU A 170 -11.25 -7.15 -17.35
C LEU A 170 -12.37 -7.28 -18.40
N ASP A 171 -12.60 -8.48 -18.92
CA ASP A 171 -13.70 -8.75 -19.85
C ASP A 171 -15.07 -8.44 -19.20
N GLU A 172 -15.26 -8.83 -17.93
CA GLU A 172 -16.48 -8.48 -17.19
C GLU A 172 -16.67 -6.96 -17.09
N LEU A 173 -15.59 -6.22 -16.82
CA LEU A 173 -15.63 -4.77 -16.71
C LEU A 173 -15.93 -4.09 -18.04
N ASP A 174 -15.39 -4.60 -19.14
CA ASP A 174 -15.64 -4.06 -20.48
C ASP A 174 -17.09 -4.31 -20.92
N ILE A 175 -17.68 -5.45 -20.55
CA ILE A 175 -19.12 -5.70 -20.75
C ILE A 175 -19.97 -4.68 -19.97
N LEU A 176 -19.60 -4.37 -18.73
CA LEU A 176 -20.31 -3.39 -17.91
C LEU A 176 -20.20 -1.97 -18.46
N ASP A 177 -19.03 -1.61 -19.01
CA ASP A 177 -18.78 -0.34 -19.69
C ASP A 177 -19.67 -0.20 -20.94
N ALA A 178 -19.68 -1.23 -21.79
CA ALA A 178 -20.51 -1.27 -23.00
C ALA A 178 -22.02 -1.31 -22.71
N GLY A 179 -22.41 -1.87 -21.56
CA GLY A 179 -23.79 -1.99 -21.11
C GLY A 179 -24.37 -0.73 -20.46
N ASN A 180 -23.56 0.32 -20.24
CA ASN A 180 -23.98 1.57 -19.62
C ASN A 180 -24.03 2.73 -20.65
N PRO A 181 -25.06 2.82 -21.51
CA PRO A 181 -25.16 3.86 -22.56
C PRO A 181 -25.40 5.30 -22.03
N GLY A 182 -25.32 5.51 -20.72
CA GLY A 182 -25.87 6.67 -20.01
C GLY A 182 -25.04 7.97 -20.04
N ASP A 183 -23.80 7.99 -20.54
CA ASP A 183 -22.95 9.18 -20.47
C ASP A 183 -22.47 9.73 -21.82
N SER A 184 -23.21 9.43 -22.90
CA SER A 184 -23.07 10.17 -24.17
C SER A 184 -23.83 11.50 -24.09
N SER A 185 -23.52 12.37 -23.12
CA SER A 185 -24.07 13.73 -23.07
C SER A 185 -23.36 14.65 -24.07
N GLY A 186 -23.48 14.30 -25.36
CA GLY A 186 -23.26 15.24 -26.45
C GLY A 186 -24.33 16.33 -26.35
N THR A 187 -23.96 17.47 -25.78
CA THR A 187 -24.76 18.68 -25.90
C THR A 187 -24.73 19.09 -27.37
N PRO A 188 -25.86 19.17 -28.10
CA PRO A 188 -25.84 19.74 -29.42
C PRO A 188 -25.52 21.22 -29.28
N GLU A 189 -24.42 21.67 -29.88
CA GLU A 189 -24.15 23.10 -30.07
C GLU A 189 -25.27 23.73 -30.93
N PRO A 190 -25.62 24.99 -30.65
CA PRO A 190 -26.84 25.64 -31.15
C PRO A 190 -26.88 25.90 -32.66
#